data_AF-A0A7Z9UNR6-F1
#
_entry.id   AF-A0A7Z9UNR6-F1
#
_cell.length_a   1.000
_cell.length_b   1.000
_cell.length_c   1.000
_cell.angle_alpha   90.00
_cell.angle_beta   90.00
_cell.angle_gamma   90.00
#
_symmetry.space_group_name_H-M   'P 1'
#
loop_
_entity.id
_entity.type
_entity.pdbx_description
1 polymer ?
#
loop_
_entity_poly.entity_id
_entity_poly.type
_entity_poly.pdbx_seq_one_letter_code
_entity_poly.pdbx_strand_id
1 'polypeptide(L)'
;MNTKLALALLLLCCVTSGMAGTFTVTAPTTADNIKHKVAASVFLSRATFGPSTTTINDLAARMDAIGVKPALAEWIDQQMALPVCTDVTRVPNIETEIVNLPVCSHRDLAEKMEAVDVAFYSETNDKHERYPNQAWWHIALTADDQLRQRMAWALSQIFVATNTSVTNGLDQTGRGRWLGIAGYYDHMV
;
A
#
# COMPACT_ATOMS: atom_id res chain seq x y z
N MET A 1 -37.87 43.32 -9.24
CA MET A 1 -36.44 43.41 -9.57
C MET A 1 -35.75 42.20 -8.96
N ASN A 2 -35.35 41.26 -9.83
CA ASN A 2 -34.25 40.30 -9.72
C ASN A 2 -34.28 39.18 -8.65
N THR A 3 -34.87 38.02 -9.02
CA THR A 3 -34.58 36.70 -8.42
C THR A 3 -34.30 35.64 -9.49
N LYS A 4 -33.45 35.97 -10.47
CA LYS A 4 -32.97 35.02 -11.50
C LYS A 4 -31.47 35.23 -11.77
N LEU A 5 -30.64 34.89 -10.79
CA LEU A 5 -29.18 34.78 -10.86
C LEU A 5 -28.81 34.05 -9.56
N ALA A 6 -28.14 32.91 -9.47
CA ALA A 6 -27.19 32.29 -10.36
C ALA A 6 -27.16 30.77 -10.07
N LEU A 7 -28.18 30.03 -10.52
CA LEU A 7 -28.17 28.56 -10.58
C LEU A 7 -27.37 28.07 -11.81
N ALA A 8 -26.23 28.70 -12.07
CA ALA A 8 -25.43 28.49 -13.29
C ALA A 8 -23.95 28.22 -12.96
N LEU A 9 -23.66 27.75 -11.74
CA LEU A 9 -22.29 27.43 -11.29
C LEU A 9 -22.11 25.95 -10.91
N LEU A 10 -22.93 25.04 -11.45
CA LEU A 10 -22.84 23.61 -11.15
C LEU A 10 -22.71 22.70 -12.38
N LEU A 11 -22.43 23.27 -13.57
CA LEU A 11 -22.40 22.53 -14.84
C LEU A 11 -21.13 22.83 -15.66
N LEU A 12 -20.02 23.07 -14.97
CA LEU A 12 -18.69 23.13 -15.59
C LEU A 12 -17.77 22.04 -15.02
N CYS A 13 -18.27 20.80 -14.91
CA CYS A 13 -17.38 19.65 -14.88
C CYS A 13 -16.88 19.48 -16.33
N CYS A 14 -15.82 20.21 -16.67
CA CYS A 14 -15.02 19.91 -17.84
C CYS A 14 -14.49 18.49 -17.63
N VAL A 15 -15.14 17.50 -18.24
CA VAL A 15 -14.54 16.18 -18.41
C VAL A 15 -13.38 16.41 -19.37
N THR A 16 -12.23 16.79 -18.84
CA THR A 16 -10.98 16.76 -19.60
C THR A 16 -10.74 15.30 -19.94
N SER A 17 -11.20 14.86 -21.11
CA SER A 17 -10.79 13.58 -21.66
C SER A 17 -9.29 13.69 -21.90
N GLY A 18 -8.49 13.19 -20.96
CA GLY A 18 -7.04 13.10 -21.12
C GLY A 18 -6.77 12.29 -22.38
N MET A 19 -6.29 12.94 -23.43
CA MET A 19 -5.95 12.28 -24.68
C MET A 19 -4.62 11.55 -24.45
N ALA A 20 -4.70 10.25 -24.17
CA ALA A 20 -3.55 9.39 -23.90
C ALA A 20 -2.77 9.05 -25.19
N GLY A 21 -2.21 10.08 -25.84
CA GLY A 21 -1.42 9.96 -27.06
C GLY A 21 -2.13 9.29 -28.24
N THR A 22 -1.42 9.09 -29.34
CA THR A 22 -1.85 8.25 -30.46
C THR A 22 -0.91 7.05 -30.56
N PHE A 23 -1.48 5.85 -30.54
CA PHE A 23 -0.74 4.60 -30.75
C PHE A 23 -0.99 4.12 -32.18
N THR A 24 0.05 4.12 -33.01
CA THR A 24 -0.02 3.56 -34.36
C THR A 24 0.07 2.04 -34.28
N VAL A 25 -0.87 1.35 -34.94
CA VAL A 25 -0.96 -0.10 -34.86
C VAL A 25 -1.03 -0.72 -36.24
N THR A 26 -0.24 -1.77 -36.47
CA THR A 26 -0.13 -2.47 -37.76
C THR A 26 -1.08 -3.66 -37.89
N ALA A 27 -1.62 -4.20 -36.78
CA ALA A 27 -2.55 -5.35 -36.77
C ALA A 27 -3.60 -5.26 -35.62
N PRO A 28 -4.81 -5.81 -35.79
CA PRO A 28 -5.87 -5.75 -34.77
C PRO A 28 -5.46 -6.38 -33.42
N THR A 29 -4.75 -7.50 -33.44
CA THR A 29 -4.26 -8.19 -32.24
C THR A 29 -3.28 -7.33 -31.43
N THR A 30 -2.43 -6.57 -32.11
CA THR A 30 -1.54 -5.60 -31.47
C THR A 30 -2.32 -4.46 -30.80
N ALA A 31 -3.46 -4.05 -31.37
CA ALA A 31 -4.30 -3.02 -30.77
C ALA A 31 -4.94 -3.50 -29.47
N ASP A 32 -5.42 -4.75 -29.44
CA ASP A 32 -6.03 -5.33 -28.25
C ASP A 32 -5.01 -5.55 -27.13
N ASN A 33 -3.79 -6.01 -27.45
CA ASN A 33 -2.71 -6.09 -26.47
C ASN A 33 -2.35 -4.71 -25.87
N ILE A 34 -2.29 -3.65 -26.69
CA ILE A 34 -2.06 -2.28 -26.19
C ILE A 34 -3.19 -1.85 -25.24
N LYS A 35 -4.46 -2.11 -25.61
CA LYS A 35 -5.59 -1.80 -24.73
C LYS A 35 -5.49 -2.55 -23.39
N HIS A 36 -5.12 -3.82 -23.40
CA HIS A 36 -4.94 -4.61 -22.19
C HIS A 36 -3.78 -4.11 -21.33
N LYS A 37 -2.65 -3.70 -21.92
CA LYS A 37 -1.55 -3.07 -21.18
C LYS A 37 -1.96 -1.75 -20.53
N VAL A 38 -2.76 -0.94 -21.23
CA VAL A 38 -3.32 0.29 -20.66
C VAL A 38 -4.31 -0.01 -19.53
N ALA A 39 -5.18 -1.02 -19.71
CA ALA A 39 -6.12 -1.43 -18.66
C ALA A 39 -5.38 -1.97 -17.42
N ALA A 40 -4.37 -2.82 -17.63
CA ALA A 40 -3.54 -3.37 -16.58
C ALA A 40 -2.76 -2.28 -15.82
N SER A 41 -2.17 -1.30 -16.52
CA SER A 41 -1.46 -0.20 -15.86
C SER A 41 -2.40 0.66 -15.02
N VAL A 42 -3.56 1.06 -15.55
CA VAL A 42 -4.55 1.85 -14.81
C VAL A 42 -5.05 1.10 -13.59
N PHE A 43 -5.32 -0.20 -13.71
CA PHE A 43 -5.76 -1.04 -12.61
C PHE A 43 -4.68 -1.15 -11.53
N LEU A 44 -3.46 -1.56 -11.90
CA LEU A 44 -2.38 -1.78 -10.94
C LEU A 44 -1.89 -0.48 -10.30
N SER A 45 -1.89 0.66 -11.00
CA SER A 45 -1.56 1.96 -10.41
C SER A 45 -2.55 2.40 -9.33
N ARG A 46 -3.77 1.87 -9.35
CA ARG A 46 -4.78 2.10 -8.30
C ARG A 46 -4.67 1.08 -7.18
N ALA A 47 -4.37 -0.17 -7.50
CA ALA A 47 -4.34 -1.30 -6.58
C ALA A 47 -3.00 -1.50 -5.86
N THR A 48 -1.91 -0.88 -6.32
CA THR A 48 -0.54 -1.07 -5.80
C THR A 48 0.18 0.27 -5.60
N PHE A 49 1.32 0.27 -4.91
CA PHE A 49 2.15 1.48 -4.75
C PHE A 49 3.08 1.78 -5.94
N GLY A 50 3.15 0.91 -6.93
CA GLY A 50 3.95 1.12 -8.13
C GLY A 50 4.11 -0.15 -8.94
N PRO A 51 3.38 -0.33 -10.05
CA PRO A 51 3.52 -1.53 -10.86
C PRO A 51 4.82 -1.54 -11.66
N SER A 52 5.50 -2.69 -11.67
CA SER A 52 6.60 -2.93 -12.61
C SER A 52 6.06 -3.17 -14.03
N THR A 53 6.89 -2.93 -15.04
CA THR A 53 6.55 -3.23 -16.43
C THR A 53 6.27 -4.71 -16.64
N THR A 54 6.94 -5.59 -15.91
CA THR A 54 6.71 -7.04 -15.91
C THR A 54 5.30 -7.36 -15.43
N THR A 55 4.89 -6.86 -14.26
CA THR A 55 3.55 -7.10 -13.69
C THR A 55 2.43 -6.58 -14.61
N ILE A 56 2.66 -5.44 -15.28
CA ILE A 56 1.72 -4.91 -16.28
C ILE A 56 1.59 -5.85 -17.47
N ASN A 57 2.72 -6.35 -17.99
CA ASN A 57 2.72 -7.27 -19.12
C ASN A 57 2.09 -8.62 -18.76
N ASP A 58 2.35 -9.15 -17.56
CA ASP A 58 1.79 -10.42 -17.09
C ASP A 58 0.28 -10.33 -16.95
N LEU A 59 -0.23 -9.26 -16.32
CA LEU A 59 -1.66 -9.05 -16.19
C LEU A 59 -2.32 -8.82 -17.55
N ALA A 60 -1.68 -8.06 -18.46
CA ALA A 60 -2.19 -7.87 -19.81
C ALA A 60 -2.25 -9.20 -20.60
N ALA A 61 -1.24 -10.06 -20.48
CA ALA A 61 -1.25 -11.39 -21.07
C ALA A 61 -2.36 -12.27 -20.49
N ARG A 62 -2.63 -12.14 -19.18
CA ARG A 62 -3.78 -12.82 -18.56
C ARG A 62 -5.11 -12.30 -19.11
N MET A 63 -5.25 -10.99 -19.32
CA MET A 63 -6.42 -10.38 -19.96
C MET A 63 -6.61 -10.87 -21.41
N ASP A 64 -5.52 -11.06 -22.16
CA ASP A 64 -5.57 -11.65 -23.51
C ASP A 64 -6.12 -13.09 -23.46
N ALA A 65 -5.79 -13.87 -22.43
CA ALA A 65 -6.16 -15.28 -22.32
C ALA A 65 -7.61 -15.51 -21.86
N ILE A 66 -8.08 -14.75 -20.87
CA ILE A 66 -9.37 -15.01 -20.20
C ILE A 66 -10.32 -13.81 -20.20
N GLY A 67 -9.93 -12.72 -20.84
CA GLY A 67 -10.67 -11.45 -20.85
C GLY A 67 -10.34 -10.56 -19.64
N VAL A 68 -10.66 -9.27 -19.77
CA VAL A 68 -10.31 -8.24 -18.78
C VAL A 68 -10.91 -8.52 -17.40
N LYS A 69 -12.24 -8.67 -17.29
CA LYS A 69 -12.90 -8.80 -15.99
C LYS A 69 -12.49 -10.08 -15.23
N PRO A 70 -12.44 -11.26 -15.86
CA PRO A 70 -11.99 -12.48 -15.18
C PRO A 70 -10.53 -12.38 -14.71
N ALA A 71 -9.64 -11.81 -15.52
CA ALA A 71 -8.25 -11.61 -15.13
C ALA A 71 -8.09 -10.67 -13.92
N LEU A 72 -8.88 -9.59 -13.86
CA LEU A 72 -8.87 -8.68 -12.70
C LEU A 72 -9.40 -9.36 -11.43
N ALA A 73 -10.48 -10.13 -11.53
CA ALA A 73 -11.04 -10.87 -10.41
C ALA A 73 -10.05 -11.92 -9.88
N GLU A 74 -9.44 -12.69 -10.79
CA GLU A 74 -8.43 -13.68 -10.43
C GLU A 74 -7.21 -13.05 -9.75
N TRP A 75 -6.74 -11.89 -10.23
CA TRP A 75 -5.64 -11.18 -9.59
C TRP A 75 -6.01 -10.69 -8.18
N ILE A 76 -7.23 -10.18 -7.98
CA ILE A 76 -7.72 -9.77 -6.67
C ILE A 76 -7.77 -10.97 -5.73
N ASP A 77 -8.32 -12.10 -6.18
CA ASP A 77 -8.43 -13.32 -5.38
C ASP A 77 -7.04 -13.84 -4.99
N GLN A 78 -6.07 -13.82 -5.90
CA GLN A 78 -4.67 -14.18 -5.62
C GLN A 78 -4.05 -13.28 -4.56
N GLN A 79 -4.25 -11.96 -4.66
CA GLN A 79 -3.74 -11.01 -3.69
C GLN A 79 -4.39 -11.17 -2.31
N MET A 80 -5.69 -11.45 -2.26
CA MET A 80 -6.40 -11.70 -1.01
C MET A 80 -6.04 -13.06 -0.39
N ALA A 81 -5.66 -14.05 -1.20
CA ALA A 81 -5.25 -15.38 -0.76
C ALA A 81 -3.82 -15.43 -0.23
N LEU A 82 -3.00 -14.39 -0.45
CA LEU A 82 -1.67 -14.31 0.15
C LEU A 82 -1.80 -14.41 1.68
N PRO A 83 -0.94 -15.16 2.37
CA PRO A 83 -1.03 -15.30 3.81
C PRO A 83 -0.93 -13.93 4.49
N VAL A 84 -1.78 -13.69 5.47
CA VAL A 84 -1.58 -12.57 6.40
C VAL A 84 -0.35 -12.89 7.23
N CYS A 85 0.53 -11.92 7.38
CA CYS A 85 1.68 -12.00 8.26
C CYS A 85 1.23 -11.96 9.72
N THR A 86 0.60 -13.04 10.17
CA THR A 86 0.14 -13.19 11.54
C THR A 86 1.29 -13.75 12.35
N ASP A 87 1.89 -12.88 13.15
CA ASP A 87 2.63 -13.23 14.36
C ASP A 87 3.84 -14.15 14.10
N VAL A 88 5.00 -13.50 13.92
CA VAL A 88 6.27 -14.12 14.31
C VAL A 88 6.20 -14.28 15.82
N THR A 89 5.62 -15.40 16.24
CA THR A 89 5.60 -15.84 17.63
C THR A 89 7.01 -15.69 18.19
N ARG A 90 7.20 -14.65 19.01
CA ARG A 90 8.21 -14.49 20.05
C ARG A 90 9.27 -15.59 20.00
N VAL A 91 10.24 -15.47 19.09
CA VAL A 91 11.35 -16.41 19.01
C VAL A 91 12.16 -16.20 20.29
N PRO A 92 12.30 -17.20 21.20
CA PRO A 92 13.00 -17.02 22.47
C PRO A 92 14.52 -16.87 22.30
N ASN A 93 15.03 -16.89 21.06
CA ASN A 93 16.42 -17.12 20.73
C ASN A 93 16.85 -16.04 19.72
N ILE A 94 17.27 -14.90 20.24
CA ILE A 94 17.41 -13.63 19.51
C ILE A 94 18.56 -13.62 18.47
N GLU A 95 19.48 -14.59 18.44
CA GLU A 95 20.78 -14.30 17.81
C GLU A 95 21.01 -14.80 16.38
N THR A 96 20.18 -15.70 15.83
CA THR A 96 20.46 -16.31 14.51
C THR A 96 19.35 -16.20 13.47
N GLU A 97 18.18 -15.66 13.82
CA GLU A 97 17.02 -15.54 12.90
C GLU A 97 16.48 -14.11 12.78
N ILE A 98 17.30 -13.09 13.08
CA ILE A 98 16.92 -11.67 12.87
C ILE A 98 16.82 -11.33 11.36
N VAL A 99 17.53 -12.09 10.51
CA VAL A 99 17.77 -11.73 9.10
C VAL A 99 16.68 -12.24 8.13
N ASN A 100 15.88 -13.24 8.53
CA ASN A 100 14.98 -13.95 7.59
C ASN A 100 13.50 -14.01 8.01
N LEU A 101 13.09 -13.26 9.04
CA LEU A 101 11.67 -13.12 9.34
C LEU A 101 11.00 -12.36 8.19
N PRO A 102 9.89 -12.85 7.62
CA PRO A 102 9.08 -12.06 6.70
C PRO A 102 8.62 -10.84 7.48
N VAL A 103 9.28 -9.70 7.26
CA VAL A 103 8.97 -8.48 7.97
C VAL A 103 7.76 -7.87 7.28
N CYS A 104 6.59 -8.34 7.67
CA CYS A 104 5.31 -7.80 7.24
C CYS A 104 4.48 -7.26 8.43
N SER A 105 4.99 -7.37 9.67
CA SER A 105 4.53 -6.56 10.80
C SER A 105 5.27 -5.22 10.83
N HIS A 106 4.50 -4.15 10.71
CA HIS A 106 4.94 -2.77 10.84
C HIS A 106 5.45 -2.49 12.25
N ARG A 107 4.80 -3.06 13.26
CA ARG A 107 5.16 -2.84 14.67
C ARG A 107 6.54 -3.41 14.99
N ASP A 108 6.78 -4.66 14.60
CA ASP A 108 8.05 -5.33 14.87
C ASP A 108 9.19 -4.70 14.06
N LEU A 109 8.94 -4.23 12.84
CA LEU A 109 9.94 -3.47 12.07
C LEU A 109 10.28 -2.13 12.73
N ALA A 110 9.27 -1.40 13.21
CA ALA A 110 9.49 -0.12 13.87
C ALA A 110 10.33 -0.27 15.16
N GLU A 111 10.08 -1.32 15.95
CA GLU A 111 10.90 -1.68 17.12
C GLU A 111 12.35 -2.03 16.73
N LYS A 112 12.54 -2.77 15.63
CA LYS A 112 13.88 -3.07 15.12
C LYS A 112 14.63 -1.81 14.67
N MET A 113 13.95 -0.91 13.98
CA MET A 113 14.53 0.36 13.52
C MET A 113 14.97 1.23 14.69
N GLU A 114 14.16 1.32 15.74
CA GLU A 114 14.52 2.00 16.99
C GLU A 114 15.73 1.32 17.65
N ALA A 115 15.71 0.00 17.82
CA ALA A 115 16.78 -0.74 18.47
C ALA A 115 18.14 -0.52 17.80
N VAL A 116 18.15 -0.46 16.46
CA VAL A 116 19.33 -0.10 15.66
C VAL A 116 19.77 1.33 15.98
N ASP A 117 18.89 2.32 15.86
CA ASP A 117 19.25 3.73 16.10
C ASP A 117 19.75 3.98 17.52
N VAL A 118 19.14 3.36 18.53
CA VAL A 118 19.57 3.45 19.93
C VAL A 118 20.99 2.90 20.11
N ALA A 119 21.32 1.80 19.44
CA ALA A 119 22.66 1.22 19.48
C ALA A 119 23.73 2.11 18.85
N PHE A 120 23.39 2.88 17.81
CA PHE A 120 24.36 3.71 17.06
C PHE A 120 24.44 5.16 17.54
N TYR A 121 23.33 5.77 17.97
CA TYR A 121 23.26 7.22 18.21
C TYR A 121 22.91 7.60 19.65
N SER A 122 22.54 6.65 20.53
CA SER A 122 22.11 6.95 21.91
C SER A 122 20.97 7.98 22.01
N GLU A 123 20.13 8.09 20.97
CA GLU A 123 18.99 8.99 20.88
C GLU A 123 17.70 8.16 20.83
N THR A 124 16.79 8.37 21.78
CA THR A 124 15.54 7.59 21.86
C THR A 124 14.31 8.42 21.50
N ASN A 125 14.15 9.60 22.09
CA ASN A 125 12.83 10.21 22.21
C ASN A 125 12.35 11.03 20.99
N ASP A 126 13.23 11.74 20.30
CA ASP A 126 12.82 12.72 19.27
C ASP A 126 12.41 12.09 17.93
N LYS A 127 12.55 10.77 17.80
CA LYS A 127 12.36 10.04 16.54
C LYS A 127 11.31 8.93 16.58
N HIS A 128 10.68 8.66 17.73
CA HIS A 128 9.70 7.57 17.86
C HIS A 128 8.58 7.65 16.80
N GLU A 129 8.17 8.85 16.40
CA GLU A 129 7.13 9.06 15.38
C GLU A 129 7.59 8.68 13.96
N ARG A 130 8.90 8.58 13.71
CA ARG A 130 9.47 8.31 12.38
C ARG A 130 9.50 6.82 12.06
N TYR A 131 9.80 5.98 13.04
CA TYR A 131 9.97 4.54 12.82
C TYR A 131 8.70 3.84 12.30
N PRO A 132 7.49 4.09 12.85
CA PRO A 132 6.25 3.50 12.32
C PRO A 132 6.00 3.89 10.85
N ASN A 133 6.28 5.14 10.48
CA ASN A 133 6.10 5.61 9.12
C ASN A 133 7.13 5.00 8.17
N GLN A 134 8.39 4.87 8.60
CA GLN A 134 9.43 4.23 7.81
C GLN A 134 9.16 2.74 7.62
N ALA A 135 8.72 2.06 8.69
CA ALA A 135 8.29 0.67 8.65
C ALA A 135 7.14 0.46 7.66
N TRP A 136 6.13 1.34 7.71
CA TRP A 136 5.03 1.37 6.74
C TRP A 136 5.53 1.46 5.31
N TRP A 137 6.32 2.49 4.97
CA TRP A 137 6.79 2.65 3.60
C TRP A 137 7.69 1.52 3.14
N HIS A 138 8.50 0.95 4.03
CA HIS A 138 9.32 -0.20 3.70
C HIS A 138 8.46 -1.40 3.29
N ILE A 139 7.51 -1.80 4.14
CA ILE A 139 6.64 -2.97 3.90
C ILE A 139 5.72 -2.72 2.70
N ALA A 140 5.09 -1.56 2.61
CA ALA A 140 4.21 -1.21 1.49
C ALA A 140 4.90 -1.28 0.13
N LEU A 141 6.23 -1.06 0.07
CA LEU A 141 7.01 -1.11 -1.16
C LEU A 141 7.61 -2.49 -1.47
N THR A 142 7.83 -3.34 -0.46
CA THR A 142 8.53 -4.63 -0.62
C THR A 142 7.65 -5.85 -0.48
N ALA A 143 6.46 -5.72 0.14
CA ALA A 143 5.57 -6.85 0.38
C ALA A 143 4.82 -7.28 -0.89
N ASP A 144 4.55 -8.59 -0.98
CA ASP A 144 3.83 -9.19 -2.10
C ASP A 144 2.31 -8.91 -2.07
N ASP A 145 1.77 -8.53 -0.90
CA ASP A 145 0.34 -8.27 -0.65
C ASP A 145 -0.08 -6.81 -0.89
N GLN A 146 0.37 -6.27 -2.02
CA GLN A 146 0.18 -4.88 -2.43
C GLN A 146 -1.28 -4.40 -2.33
N LEU A 147 -2.25 -5.26 -2.64
CA LEU A 147 -3.66 -4.91 -2.53
C LEU A 147 -4.07 -4.60 -1.08
N ARG A 148 -3.68 -5.46 -0.13
CA ARG A 148 -4.00 -5.26 1.29
C ARG A 148 -3.30 -4.05 1.86
N GLN A 149 -2.02 -3.84 1.51
CA GLN A 149 -1.27 -2.63 1.90
C GLN A 149 -1.95 -1.36 1.38
N ARG A 150 -2.42 -1.36 0.13
CA ARG A 150 -3.11 -0.21 -0.46
C ARG A 150 -4.47 0.04 0.18
N MET A 151 -5.21 -1.01 0.53
CA MET A 151 -6.47 -0.92 1.28
C MET A 151 -6.25 -0.38 2.69
N ALA A 152 -5.27 -0.90 3.41
CA ALA A 152 -4.88 -0.44 4.74
C ALA A 152 -4.52 1.06 4.74
N TRP A 153 -3.77 1.52 3.73
CA TRP A 153 -3.49 2.95 3.56
C TRP A 153 -4.76 3.76 3.28
N ALA A 154 -5.62 3.32 2.37
CA ALA A 154 -6.85 4.04 2.06
C ALA A 154 -7.76 4.15 3.30
N LEU A 155 -7.85 3.08 4.10
CA LEU A 155 -8.60 3.09 5.36
C LEU A 155 -7.96 4.02 6.41
N SER A 156 -6.64 4.10 6.49
CA SER A 156 -5.95 5.06 7.38
C SER A 156 -6.13 6.52 6.95
N GLN A 157 -6.46 6.79 5.70
CA GLN A 157 -6.82 8.15 5.25
C GLN A 157 -8.26 8.54 5.62
N ILE A 158 -9.12 7.57 5.92
CA ILE A 158 -10.51 7.80 6.33
C ILE A 158 -10.60 7.87 7.85
N PHE A 159 -9.94 6.94 8.54
CA PHE A 159 -9.89 6.92 9.99
C PHE A 159 -8.71 7.75 10.50
N VAL A 160 -9.00 8.81 11.26
CA VAL A 160 -7.96 9.64 11.87
C VAL A 160 -7.28 8.85 12.98
N ALA A 161 -6.14 8.24 12.67
CA ALA A 161 -5.21 7.66 13.65
C ALA A 161 -4.13 8.69 14.01
N THR A 162 -3.88 8.88 15.30
CA THR A 162 -2.77 9.72 15.74
C THR A 162 -1.46 8.94 15.69
N ASN A 163 -0.42 9.55 15.15
CA ASN A 163 0.96 9.08 15.25
C ASN A 163 1.69 9.67 16.47
N THR A 164 1.04 10.55 17.24
CA THR A 164 1.60 11.16 18.44
C THR A 164 1.07 10.45 19.68
N SER A 165 1.99 9.99 20.53
CA SER A 165 1.66 9.54 21.87
C SER A 165 1.84 10.70 22.84
N VAL A 166 0.80 11.02 23.63
CA VAL A 166 0.86 12.06 24.66
C VAL A 166 1.73 11.63 25.85
N THR A 167 2.16 10.36 25.90
CA THR A 167 2.98 9.80 26.98
C THR A 167 4.14 8.98 26.44
N ASN A 168 5.35 9.27 26.93
CA ASN A 168 6.50 8.38 26.81
C ASN A 168 6.26 7.24 27.80
N GLY A 169 5.71 6.12 27.33
CA GLY A 169 5.34 5.02 28.20
C GLY A 169 5.01 3.76 27.44
N LEU A 170 4.88 2.67 28.19
CA LEU A 170 4.52 1.37 27.67
C LEU A 170 2.98 1.23 27.60
N ASP A 171 2.52 0.36 26.71
CA ASP A 171 1.15 -0.13 26.67
C ASP A 171 0.95 -1.30 27.67
N GLN A 172 -0.24 -1.91 27.68
CA GLN A 172 -0.55 -3.04 28.57
C GLN A 172 0.25 -4.32 28.24
N THR A 173 0.90 -4.36 27.07
CA THR A 173 1.73 -5.48 26.61
C THR A 173 3.22 -5.28 26.91
N GLY A 174 3.59 -4.12 27.46
CA GLY A 174 4.98 -3.75 27.72
C GLY A 174 5.72 -3.18 26.49
N ARG A 175 5.01 -2.86 25.41
CA ARG A 175 5.57 -2.24 24.18
C ARG A 175 5.40 -0.73 24.20
N GLY A 176 6.20 0.00 23.44
CA GLY A 176 6.13 1.46 23.37
C GLY A 176 4.79 1.96 22.82
N ARG A 177 4.09 2.86 23.53
CA ARG A 177 2.78 3.41 23.09
C ARG A 177 2.84 4.13 21.74
N TRP A 178 4.02 4.63 21.36
CA TRP A 178 4.30 5.26 20.07
C TRP A 178 4.12 4.30 18.87
N LEU A 179 4.05 2.99 19.11
CA LEU A 179 3.77 1.97 18.09
C LEU A 179 2.29 1.85 17.71
N GLY A 180 1.40 2.65 18.31
CA GLY A 180 -0.05 2.52 18.13
C GLY A 180 -0.49 2.49 16.67
N ILE A 181 0.07 3.36 15.82
CA ILE A 181 -0.27 3.38 14.38
C ILE A 181 0.27 2.17 13.62
N ALA A 182 1.44 1.65 14.01
CA ALA A 182 2.01 0.45 13.41
C ALA A 182 1.15 -0.79 13.74
N GLY A 183 0.66 -0.88 14.98
CA GLY A 183 -0.30 -1.92 15.36
C GLY A 183 -1.63 -1.81 14.61
N TYR A 184 -2.10 -0.61 14.31
CA TYR A 184 -3.30 -0.41 13.47
C TYR A 184 -3.10 -0.97 12.06
N TYR A 185 -1.95 -0.72 11.45
CA TYR A 185 -1.61 -1.29 10.14
C TYR A 185 -1.58 -2.81 10.15
N ASP A 186 -0.99 -3.41 11.18
CA ASP A 186 -0.92 -4.88 11.32
C ASP A 186 -2.28 -5.56 11.50
N HIS A 187 -3.31 -4.82 11.90
CA HIS A 187 -4.69 -5.34 11.96
C HIS A 187 -5.43 -5.32 10.62
N MET A 188 -4.95 -4.56 9.63
CA MET A 188 -5.63 -4.38 8.35
C MET A 188 -5.06 -5.20 7.21
N VAL A 189 -3.81 -5.64 7.33
CA VAL A 189 -3.07 -6.37 6.28
C VAL A 189 -2.91 -7.82 6.67
#